data_AF-A0A2V8BI50-F1
#
_entry.id   AF-A0A2V8BI50-F1
#
_cell.length_a   1.000
_cell.length_b   1.000
_cell.length_c   1.000
_cell.angle_alpha   90.00
_cell.angle_beta   90.00
_cell.angle_gamma   90.00
#
_symmetry.space_group_name_H-M   'P 1'
#
loop_
_entity.id
_entity.type
_entity.pdbx_description
1 polymer ?
#
loop_
_entity_poly.entity_id
_entity_poly.type
_entity_poly.pdbx_seq_one_letter_code
_entity_poly.pdbx_strand_id
1 'polypeptide(L)'
;MKSVFGPFIAAVVLALAGGAFWIAGHTESRLADVHKQLATLRYADADTEGDEVEQSLGVERRVPVLGPAAENDVRDARASAGYWRSDYAAIAPHHDANGVVTESDPTILFLSANGAFRASQNATDRGDASRRLDNVVKSYGEVLKTQASGCAAGAQACETRAVDAAYNYEFAIRAREMLARGRPAVTAKNAARPQLRPTDEQDLPSGSTLHGKPGGPPPATDMNQFKIVIPKRGEE
;
A
#
# COMPACT_ATOMS: atom_id res chain seq x y z
N MET A 1 3.03 -11.21 64.40
CA MET A 1 3.61 -10.76 63.11
C MET A 1 2.46 -10.30 62.22
N LYS A 2 2.13 -9.01 62.24
CA LYS A 2 0.98 -8.44 61.52
C LYS A 2 1.33 -8.30 60.04
N SER A 3 0.57 -8.99 59.20
CA SER A 3 0.45 -8.94 57.72
C SER A 3 1.48 -8.08 56.95
N VAL A 4 2.69 -8.60 56.75
CA VAL A 4 3.64 -8.06 55.75
C VAL A 4 3.28 -8.55 54.34
N PHE A 5 2.44 -9.59 54.24
CA PHE A 5 1.98 -10.16 52.98
C PHE A 5 1.07 -9.23 52.18
N GLY A 6 0.19 -8.48 52.84
CA GLY A 6 -0.70 -7.51 52.17
C GLY A 6 0.06 -6.43 51.37
N PRO A 7 0.97 -5.65 52.00
CA PRO A 7 1.72 -4.63 51.27
C PRO A 7 2.68 -5.21 50.23
N PHE A 8 3.22 -6.42 50.43
CA PHE A 8 4.06 -7.08 49.43
C PHE A 8 3.29 -7.44 48.15
N ILE A 9 2.10 -8.03 48.28
CA ILE A 9 1.24 -8.34 47.12
C ILE A 9 0.84 -7.06 46.39
N ALA A 10 0.48 -6.00 47.12
CA ALA A 10 0.15 -4.72 46.52
C ALA A 10 1.34 -4.11 45.75
N ALA A 11 2.56 -4.20 46.28
CA ALA A 11 3.76 -3.73 45.60
C ALA A 11 4.04 -4.52 44.31
N VAL A 12 3.85 -5.85 44.33
CA VAL A 12 4.00 -6.68 43.13
C VAL A 12 2.98 -6.30 42.06
N VAL A 13 1.71 -6.10 42.43
CA VAL A 13 0.66 -5.68 41.49
C VAL A 13 0.97 -4.31 40.90
N LEU A 14 1.41 -3.34 41.70
CA LEU A 14 1.80 -2.01 41.23
C LEU A 14 3.03 -2.06 40.31
N ALA A 15 4.02 -2.90 40.62
CA ALA A 15 5.19 -3.09 39.77
C ALA A 15 4.82 -3.71 38.41
N LEU A 16 3.92 -4.70 38.40
CA LEU A 16 3.42 -5.30 37.16
C LEU A 16 2.59 -4.30 36.34
N ALA A 17 1.74 -3.51 36.99
CA ALA A 17 0.97 -2.47 36.32
C ALA A 17 1.88 -1.37 35.75
N GLY A 18 2.87 -0.91 36.51
CA GLY A 18 3.86 0.06 36.04
C GLY A 18 4.70 -0.46 34.88
N GLY A 19 5.13 -1.73 34.96
CA GLY A 19 5.81 -2.41 33.85
C GLY A 19 4.95 -2.48 32.59
N ALA A 20 3.66 -2.81 32.72
CA ALA A 20 2.74 -2.84 31.60
C ALA A 20 2.56 -1.46 30.94
N PHE A 21 2.44 -0.38 31.73
CA PHE A 21 2.36 0.98 31.18
C PHE A 21 3.66 1.43 30.52
N TRP A 22 4.81 1.04 31.07
CA TRP A 22 6.11 1.36 30.48
C TRP A 22 6.29 0.67 29.11
N ILE A 23 5.91 -0.60 29.03
CA ILE A 23 5.93 -1.37 27.78
C ILE A 23 4.97 -0.74 26.75
N ALA A 24 3.73 -0.44 27.15
CA ALA A 24 2.73 0.18 26.28
C ALA A 24 3.22 1.54 25.74
N GLY A 25 3.79 2.39 26.59
CA GLY A 25 4.34 3.68 26.16
C GLY A 25 5.52 3.54 25.21
N HIS A 26 6.36 2.51 25.40
CA HIS A 26 7.46 2.25 24.47
C HIS A 26 6.95 1.77 23.10
N THR A 27 5.97 0.86 23.07
CA THR A 27 5.34 0.43 21.81
C THR A 27 4.66 1.59 21.09
N GLU A 28 3.90 2.43 21.80
CA GLU A 28 3.25 3.61 21.21
C GLU A 28 4.26 4.61 20.64
N SER A 29 5.41 4.80 21.31
CA SER A 29 6.46 5.68 20.79
C SER A 29 7.05 5.18 19.46
N ARG A 30 7.28 3.87 19.34
CA ARG A 30 7.78 3.27 18.10
C ARG A 30 6.74 3.29 16.98
N LEU A 31 5.47 3.03 17.31
CA LEU A 31 4.36 3.19 16.35
C LEU A 31 4.25 4.62 15.84
N ALA A 32 4.41 5.61 16.73
CA ALA A 32 4.40 7.02 16.35
C ALA A 32 5.58 7.37 15.42
N ASP A 33 6.74 6.76 15.61
CA ASP A 33 7.89 6.94 14.72
C ASP A 33 7.64 6.32 13.34
N VAL A 34 7.05 5.12 13.25
CA VAL A 34 6.63 4.53 11.97
C VAL A 34 5.62 5.45 11.25
N HIS A 35 4.62 5.96 11.97
CA HIS A 35 3.64 6.90 11.41
C HIS A 35 4.27 8.20 10.93
N LYS A 36 5.22 8.73 11.69
CA LYS A 36 5.99 9.92 11.32
C LYS A 36 6.81 9.67 10.06
N GLN A 37 7.43 8.50 9.92
CA GLN A 37 8.16 8.14 8.71
C GLN A 37 7.23 8.02 7.51
N LEU A 38 6.07 7.40 7.68
CA LEU A 38 5.06 7.30 6.63
C LEU A 38 4.54 8.68 6.21
N ALA A 39 4.26 9.56 7.17
CA ALA A 39 3.84 10.95 6.92
C ALA A 39 4.93 11.81 6.28
N THR A 40 6.21 11.47 6.49
CA THR A 40 7.37 12.12 5.86
C THR A 40 7.85 11.41 4.59
N LEU A 41 7.04 10.50 4.04
CA LEU A 41 7.28 9.76 2.78
C LEU A 41 8.52 8.85 2.82
N ARG A 42 9.00 8.49 4.02
CA ARG A 42 10.14 7.59 4.24
C ARG A 42 9.68 6.14 4.30
N TYR A 43 9.15 5.64 3.18
CA TYR A 43 8.48 4.34 3.15
C TYR A 43 9.41 3.13 3.36
N ALA A 44 10.69 3.25 3.00
CA ALA A 44 11.66 2.16 3.22
C ALA A 44 11.99 2.01 4.72
N ASP A 45 12.15 3.14 5.40
CA ASP A 45 12.40 3.18 6.85
C ASP A 45 11.16 2.65 7.59
N ALA A 46 9.95 3.10 7.21
CA ALA A 46 8.69 2.68 7.83
C ALA A 46 8.41 1.18 7.70
N ASP A 47 8.77 0.58 6.55
CA ASP A 47 8.65 -0.87 6.34
C ASP A 47 9.65 -1.65 7.21
N THR A 48 10.90 -1.19 7.28
CA THR A 48 11.95 -1.86 8.09
C THR A 48 11.66 -1.76 9.59
N GLU A 49 11.30 -0.57 10.08
CA GLU A 49 10.99 -0.37 11.49
C GLU A 49 9.67 -1.03 11.89
N GLY A 50 8.69 -1.08 10.97
CA GLY A 50 7.47 -1.86 11.14
C GLY A 50 7.75 -3.34 11.39
N ASP A 51 8.64 -3.96 10.62
CA ASP A 51 9.04 -5.37 10.77
C ASP A 51 9.70 -5.63 12.13
N GLU A 52 10.57 -4.73 12.56
CA GLU A 52 11.22 -4.83 13.87
C GLU A 52 10.23 -4.66 15.02
N VAL A 53 9.22 -3.79 14.87
CA VAL A 53 8.14 -3.62 15.86
C VAL A 53 7.29 -4.89 15.90
N GLU A 54 6.83 -5.39 14.76
CA GLU A 54 6.03 -6.62 14.65
C GLU A 54 6.73 -7.83 15.28
N GLN A 55 8.04 -7.98 15.03
CA GLN A 55 8.82 -9.07 15.60
C GLN A 55 9.05 -8.90 17.12
N SER A 56 9.12 -7.66 17.60
CA SER A 56 9.30 -7.36 19.03
C SER A 56 8.02 -7.46 19.87
N LEU A 57 6.83 -7.39 19.25
CA LEU A 57 5.52 -7.48 19.90
C LEU A 57 5.25 -8.81 20.61
N GLY A 58 6.17 -9.79 20.60
CA GLY A 58 5.97 -11.14 21.11
C GLY A 58 5.50 -11.27 22.57
N VAL A 59 5.86 -10.33 23.46
CA VAL A 59 5.37 -10.29 24.85
C VAL A 59 4.13 -9.40 24.99
N GLU A 60 4.05 -8.32 24.22
CA GLU A 60 2.93 -7.36 24.17
C GLU A 60 1.65 -7.95 23.57
N ARG A 61 1.78 -8.92 22.65
CA ARG A 61 0.66 -9.67 22.03
C ARG A 61 -0.20 -10.42 23.05
N ARG A 62 0.32 -10.67 24.25
CA ARG A 62 -0.40 -11.33 25.35
C ARG A 62 -1.28 -10.37 26.16
N VAL A 63 -1.20 -9.06 25.92
CA VAL A 63 -2.09 -8.08 26.54
C VAL A 63 -3.40 -8.03 25.75
N PRO A 64 -4.54 -8.54 26.28
CA PRO A 64 -5.72 -8.87 25.49
C PRO A 64 -6.39 -7.71 24.76
N VAL A 65 -6.20 -6.47 25.23
CA VAL A 65 -6.87 -5.29 24.69
C VAL A 65 -5.95 -4.45 23.80
N LEU A 66 -4.64 -4.41 24.10
CA LEU A 66 -3.68 -3.55 23.41
C LEU A 66 -2.90 -4.29 22.31
N GLY A 67 -2.62 -5.59 22.50
CA GLY A 67 -1.86 -6.39 21.56
C GLY A 67 -2.49 -6.44 20.15
N PRO A 68 -3.77 -6.82 20.01
CA PRO A 68 -4.41 -6.91 18.69
C PRO A 68 -4.53 -5.56 17.97
N ALA A 69 -4.73 -4.46 18.72
CA ALA A 69 -4.86 -3.13 18.13
C ALA A 69 -3.51 -2.61 17.61
N ALA A 70 -2.44 -2.75 18.40
CA ALA A 70 -1.09 -2.36 18.00
C ALA A 70 -0.60 -3.21 16.82
N GLU A 71 -0.88 -4.52 16.82
CA GLU A 71 -0.51 -5.42 15.72
C GLU A 71 -1.18 -5.02 14.40
N ASN A 72 -2.49 -4.74 14.42
CA ASN A 72 -3.19 -4.28 13.22
C ASN A 72 -2.68 -2.91 12.75
N ASP A 73 -2.33 -2.01 13.67
CA ASP A 73 -1.80 -0.68 13.34
C ASP A 73 -0.42 -0.74 12.64
N VAL A 74 0.51 -1.56 13.16
CA VAL A 74 1.79 -1.84 12.47
C VAL A 74 1.55 -2.39 11.08
N ARG A 75 0.64 -3.35 10.98
CA ARG A 75 0.34 -4.06 9.74
C ARG A 75 -0.23 -3.11 8.69
N ASP A 76 -1.14 -2.23 9.08
CA ASP A 76 -1.71 -1.19 8.21
C ASP A 76 -0.66 -0.17 7.75
N ALA A 77 0.22 0.27 8.65
CA ALA A 77 1.31 1.17 8.32
C ALA A 77 2.29 0.52 7.32
N ARG A 78 2.64 -0.75 7.53
CA ARG A 78 3.49 -1.53 6.63
C ARG A 78 2.84 -1.73 5.27
N ALA A 79 1.58 -2.15 5.22
CA ALA A 79 0.82 -2.31 3.98
C ALA A 79 0.77 -1.00 3.18
N SER A 80 0.59 0.13 3.87
CA SER A 80 0.60 1.46 3.28
C SER A 80 1.99 1.84 2.74
N ALA A 81 3.06 1.56 3.48
CA ALA A 81 4.43 1.79 3.01
C ALA A 81 4.76 0.93 1.77
N GLY A 82 4.42 -0.36 1.79
CA GLY A 82 4.56 -1.26 0.65
C GLY A 82 3.79 -0.78 -0.58
N TYR A 83 2.58 -0.26 -0.39
CA TYR A 83 1.76 0.29 -1.47
C TYR A 83 2.47 1.43 -2.19
N TRP A 84 2.99 2.40 -1.43
CA TRP A 84 3.68 3.55 -1.98
C TRP A 84 5.03 3.20 -2.61
N ARG A 85 5.67 2.12 -2.16
CA ARG A 85 6.89 1.55 -2.77
C ARG A 85 6.63 0.70 -4.01
N SER A 86 5.37 0.53 -4.41
CA SER A 86 4.97 -0.37 -5.49
C SER A 86 5.28 -1.86 -5.23
N ASP A 87 5.48 -2.26 -3.97
CA ASP A 87 5.59 -3.66 -3.57
C ASP A 87 4.20 -4.24 -3.28
N TYR A 88 3.41 -4.40 -4.34
CA TYR A 88 2.03 -4.90 -4.21
C TYR A 88 1.94 -6.37 -3.79
N ALA A 89 3.04 -7.13 -3.92
CA ALA A 89 3.09 -8.52 -3.50
C ALA A 89 3.12 -8.64 -1.96
N ALA A 90 3.77 -7.69 -1.28
CA ALA A 90 3.81 -7.64 0.19
C ALA A 90 2.46 -7.31 0.84
N ILE A 91 1.49 -6.78 0.08
CA ILE A 91 0.17 -6.33 0.55
C ILE A 91 -0.91 -7.38 0.20
N ALA A 92 -0.51 -8.59 -0.19
CA ALA A 92 -1.44 -9.62 -0.58
C ALA A 92 -2.37 -9.99 0.60
N PRO A 93 -3.71 -9.94 0.41
CA PRO A 93 -4.66 -10.38 1.43
C PRO A 93 -4.39 -11.83 1.82
N HIS A 94 -4.69 -12.18 3.06
CA HIS A 94 -4.69 -13.59 3.44
C HIS A 94 -5.80 -14.36 2.71
N HIS A 95 -5.45 -15.58 2.29
CA HIS A 95 -6.35 -16.53 1.67
C HIS A 95 -6.39 -17.82 2.49
N ASP A 96 -7.54 -18.50 2.54
CA ASP A 96 -7.62 -19.87 3.02
C ASP A 96 -7.00 -20.86 2.02
N ALA A 97 -6.94 -22.14 2.42
CA ALA A 97 -6.44 -23.22 1.57
C ALA A 97 -7.24 -23.42 0.27
N ASN A 98 -8.45 -22.84 0.18
CA ASN A 98 -9.33 -22.89 -0.98
C ASN A 98 -9.24 -21.63 -1.85
N GLY A 99 -8.37 -20.67 -1.49
CA GLY A 99 -8.17 -19.41 -2.21
C GLY A 99 -9.22 -18.33 -1.89
N VAL A 100 -10.10 -18.54 -0.91
CA VAL A 100 -11.06 -17.53 -0.44
C VAL A 100 -10.33 -16.51 0.41
N VAL A 101 -10.58 -15.23 0.19
CA VAL A 101 -9.99 -14.14 0.99
C VAL A 101 -10.48 -14.26 2.43
N THR A 102 -9.56 -14.52 3.35
CA THR A 102 -9.81 -14.54 4.82
C THR A 102 -9.45 -13.22 5.47
N GLU A 103 -8.82 -12.32 4.72
CA GLU A 103 -8.51 -10.97 5.18
C GLU A 103 -9.80 -10.23 5.56
N SER A 104 -9.81 -9.70 6.78
CA SER A 104 -10.93 -8.92 7.31
C SER A 104 -10.60 -7.45 7.45
N ASP A 105 -9.31 -7.08 7.32
CA ASP A 105 -8.90 -5.69 7.41
C ASP A 105 -9.32 -4.89 6.17
N PRO A 106 -10.23 -3.90 6.30
CA PRO A 106 -10.68 -3.10 5.17
C PRO A 106 -9.57 -2.24 4.56
N THR A 107 -8.54 -1.86 5.32
CA THR A 107 -7.39 -1.09 4.83
C THR A 107 -6.57 -1.95 3.87
N ILE A 108 -6.20 -3.17 4.28
CA ILE A 108 -5.41 -4.11 3.48
C ILE A 108 -6.17 -4.54 2.22
N LEU A 109 -7.46 -4.84 2.35
CA LEU A 109 -8.31 -5.17 1.20
C LEU A 109 -8.36 -4.01 0.19
N PHE A 110 -8.48 -2.76 0.65
CA PHE A 110 -8.52 -1.61 -0.24
C PHE A 110 -7.18 -1.33 -0.92
N LEU A 111 -6.07 -1.39 -0.17
CA LEU A 111 -4.72 -1.20 -0.71
C LEU A 111 -4.33 -2.29 -1.71
N SER A 112 -4.67 -3.54 -1.41
CA SER A 112 -4.43 -4.66 -2.33
C SER A 112 -5.24 -4.53 -3.62
N ALA A 113 -6.50 -4.10 -3.56
CA ALA A 113 -7.31 -3.83 -4.75
C ALA A 113 -6.73 -2.68 -5.59
N ASN A 114 -6.28 -1.59 -4.94
CA ASN A 114 -5.59 -0.49 -5.60
C ASN A 114 -4.27 -0.95 -6.25
N GLY A 115 -3.50 -1.80 -5.55
CA GLY A 115 -2.26 -2.39 -6.06
C GLY A 115 -2.51 -3.28 -7.26
N ALA A 116 -3.54 -4.13 -7.22
CA ALA A 116 -3.96 -4.96 -8.35
C ALA A 116 -4.36 -4.11 -9.56
N PHE A 117 -5.04 -2.98 -9.36
CA PHE A 117 -5.37 -2.05 -10.44
C PHE A 117 -4.11 -1.46 -11.06
N ARG A 118 -3.15 -0.97 -10.26
CA ARG A 118 -1.87 -0.48 -10.78
C ARG A 118 -1.09 -1.56 -11.52
N ALA A 119 -1.06 -2.78 -10.99
CA ALA A 119 -0.44 -3.93 -11.66
C ALA A 119 -1.13 -4.31 -12.98
N SER A 120 -2.43 -4.03 -13.13
CA SER A 120 -3.16 -4.25 -14.39
C SER A 120 -2.72 -3.32 -15.52
N GLN A 121 -2.22 -2.12 -15.17
CA GLN A 121 -1.71 -1.15 -16.15
C GLN A 121 -0.41 -1.61 -16.83
N ASN A 122 0.29 -2.57 -16.21
CA ASN A 122 1.51 -3.19 -16.75
C ASN A 122 1.22 -4.45 -17.59
N ALA A 123 -0.03 -4.72 -17.93
CA ALA A 123 -0.40 -5.86 -18.77
C ALA A 123 0.28 -5.80 -20.14
N THR A 124 0.76 -6.96 -20.62
CA THR A 124 1.51 -7.07 -21.87
C THR A 124 0.62 -7.07 -23.11
N ASP A 125 -0.61 -7.57 -22.97
CA ASP A 125 -1.58 -7.67 -24.05
C ASP A 125 -2.99 -7.38 -23.55
N ARG A 126 -3.92 -7.21 -24.50
CA ARG A 126 -5.32 -6.85 -24.20
C ARG A 126 -6.08 -7.96 -23.47
N GLY A 127 -5.77 -9.22 -23.73
CA GLY A 127 -6.42 -10.34 -23.05
C GLY A 127 -5.97 -10.43 -21.59
N ASP A 128 -4.67 -10.26 -21.33
CA ASP A 128 -4.10 -10.13 -19.99
C ASP A 128 -4.68 -8.92 -19.26
N ALA A 129 -4.75 -7.75 -19.91
CA ALA A 129 -5.35 -6.55 -19.33
C ALA A 129 -6.82 -6.76 -18.94
N SER A 130 -7.62 -7.41 -19.79
CA SER A 130 -9.02 -7.73 -19.48
C SER A 130 -9.14 -8.65 -18.26
N ARG A 131 -8.36 -9.74 -18.23
CA ARG A 131 -8.38 -10.69 -17.10
C ARG A 131 -7.95 -10.04 -15.79
N ARG A 132 -6.94 -9.17 -15.82
CA ARG A 132 -6.50 -8.43 -14.64
C ARG A 132 -7.57 -7.45 -14.17
N LEU A 133 -8.23 -6.73 -15.08
CA LEU A 133 -9.33 -5.83 -14.73
C LEU A 133 -10.55 -6.58 -14.18
N ASP A 134 -10.86 -7.78 -14.69
CA ASP A 134 -11.89 -8.66 -14.09
C ASP A 134 -11.57 -8.97 -12.62
N ASN A 135 -10.31 -9.32 -12.32
CA ASN A 135 -9.85 -9.57 -10.95
C ASN A 135 -9.90 -8.31 -10.07
N VAL A 136 -9.58 -7.14 -10.62
CA VAL A 136 -9.66 -5.86 -9.91
C VAL A 136 -11.09 -5.53 -9.51
N VAL A 137 -12.05 -5.67 -10.45
CA VAL A 137 -13.48 -5.46 -10.17
C VAL A 137 -13.96 -6.39 -9.06
N LYS A 138 -13.57 -7.67 -9.10
CA LYS A 138 -13.86 -8.62 -8.03
C LYS A 138 -13.27 -8.17 -6.68
N SER A 139 -12.02 -7.72 -6.67
CA SER A 139 -11.32 -7.29 -5.45
C SER A 139 -11.99 -6.08 -4.81
N TYR A 140 -12.36 -5.06 -5.58
CA TYR A 140 -13.12 -3.93 -5.05
C TYR A 140 -14.53 -4.34 -4.59
N GLY A 141 -15.17 -5.32 -5.24
CA GLY A 141 -16.42 -5.89 -4.78
C GLY A 141 -16.33 -6.52 -3.39
N GLU A 142 -15.23 -7.24 -3.11
CA GLU A 142 -14.98 -7.79 -1.77
C GLU A 142 -14.73 -6.69 -0.73
N VAL A 143 -14.00 -5.62 -1.08
CA VAL A 143 -13.80 -4.45 -0.19
C VAL A 143 -15.16 -3.87 0.23
N LEU A 144 -16.06 -3.63 -0.72
CA LEU A 144 -17.37 -3.05 -0.46
C LEU A 144 -18.25 -3.99 0.40
N LYS A 145 -18.16 -5.30 0.17
CA LYS A 145 -18.88 -6.30 0.96
C LYS A 145 -18.38 -6.36 2.40
N THR A 146 -17.07 -6.36 2.60
CA THR A 146 -16.46 -6.40 3.94
C THR A 146 -16.77 -5.13 4.72
N GLN A 147 -16.68 -3.95 4.09
CA GLN A 147 -17.03 -2.69 4.74
C GLN A 147 -18.52 -2.61 5.12
N ALA A 148 -19.42 -3.20 4.31
CA ALA A 148 -20.84 -3.29 4.65
C ALA A 148 -21.12 -4.22 5.84
N SER A 149 -20.25 -5.23 6.08
CA SER A 149 -20.40 -6.19 7.18
C SER A 149 -19.94 -5.67 8.55
N GLY A 150 -19.35 -4.47 8.59
CA GLY A 150 -18.83 -3.83 9.78
C GLY A 150 -17.36 -3.48 9.63
N CYS A 151 -16.96 -2.35 10.19
CA CYS A 151 -15.62 -1.82 10.03
C CYS A 151 -15.11 -1.31 11.38
N ALA A 152 -13.98 -1.87 11.83
CA ALA A 152 -13.42 -1.65 13.16
C ALA A 152 -12.80 -0.26 13.35
N ALA A 153 -12.48 0.44 12.25
CA ALA A 153 -11.74 1.71 12.24
C ALA A 153 -12.59 2.97 12.51
N GLY A 154 -13.84 2.82 12.98
CA GLY A 154 -14.75 3.92 13.27
C GLY A 154 -15.56 4.41 12.06
N ALA A 155 -16.80 4.84 12.30
CA ALA A 155 -17.81 5.03 11.24
C ALA A 155 -17.37 5.96 10.09
N GLN A 156 -16.69 7.07 10.38
CA GLN A 156 -16.30 8.07 9.38
C GLN A 156 -15.15 7.61 8.47
N ALA A 157 -14.16 6.90 9.02
CA ALA A 157 -13.06 6.34 8.23
C ALA A 157 -13.56 5.21 7.31
N CYS A 158 -14.56 4.46 7.78
CA CYS A 158 -15.19 3.41 7.00
C CYS A 158 -16.05 3.97 5.87
N GLU A 159 -16.80 5.04 6.13
CA GLU A 159 -17.62 5.72 5.09
C GLU A 159 -16.75 6.31 3.97
N THR A 160 -15.68 7.02 4.32
CA THR A 160 -14.77 7.61 3.32
C THR A 160 -14.13 6.54 2.44
N ARG A 161 -13.61 5.45 3.02
CA ARG A 161 -13.08 4.32 2.24
C ARG A 161 -14.15 3.62 1.40
N ALA A 162 -15.40 3.55 1.87
CA ALA A 162 -16.49 2.96 1.09
C ALA A 162 -16.81 3.79 -0.16
N VAL A 163 -16.82 5.11 -0.02
CA VAL A 163 -16.99 6.02 -1.15
C VAL A 163 -15.85 5.88 -2.15
N ASP A 164 -14.60 5.86 -1.67
CA ASP A 164 -13.42 5.71 -2.54
C ASP A 164 -13.40 4.34 -3.23
N ALA A 165 -13.72 3.27 -2.52
CA ALA A 165 -13.82 1.92 -3.09
C ALA A 165 -14.93 1.82 -4.13
N ALA A 166 -16.10 2.43 -3.87
CA ALA A 166 -17.21 2.46 -4.82
C ALA A 166 -16.84 3.25 -6.09
N TYR A 167 -16.19 4.40 -5.93
CA TYR A 167 -15.67 5.18 -7.06
C TYR A 167 -14.68 4.37 -7.90
N ASN A 168 -13.71 3.73 -7.25
CA ASN A 168 -12.68 2.93 -7.93
C ASN A 168 -13.26 1.68 -8.59
N TYR A 169 -14.27 1.06 -8.00
CA TYR A 169 -15.02 -0.06 -8.60
C TYR A 169 -15.67 0.36 -9.93
N GLU A 170 -16.41 1.47 -9.93
CA GLU A 170 -17.03 2.02 -11.14
C GLU A 170 -16.00 2.42 -12.18
N PHE A 171 -14.88 3.01 -11.75
CA PHE A 171 -13.77 3.35 -12.63
C PHE A 171 -13.16 2.11 -13.30
N ALA A 172 -12.94 1.03 -12.54
CA ALA A 172 -12.41 -0.23 -13.06
C ALA A 172 -13.37 -0.88 -14.07
N ILE A 173 -14.69 -0.84 -13.81
CA ILE A 173 -15.71 -1.30 -14.77
C ILE A 173 -15.64 -0.49 -16.07
N ARG A 174 -15.59 0.84 -15.98
CA ARG A 174 -15.48 1.70 -17.17
C ARG A 174 -14.19 1.43 -17.95
N ALA A 175 -13.06 1.28 -17.25
CA ALA A 175 -11.78 0.95 -17.87
C ALA A 175 -11.85 -0.39 -18.63
N ARG A 176 -12.48 -1.41 -18.02
CA ARG A 176 -12.74 -2.70 -18.66
C ARG A 176 -13.65 -2.57 -19.87
N GLU A 177 -14.72 -1.80 -19.78
CA GLU A 177 -15.63 -1.57 -20.92
C GLU A 177 -14.95 -0.83 -22.07
N MET A 178 -14.13 0.19 -21.76
CA MET A 178 -13.33 0.90 -22.75
C MET A 178 -12.34 -0.05 -23.42
N LEU A 179 -11.70 -0.92 -22.64
CA LEU A 179 -10.82 -1.95 -23.17
C LEU A 179 -11.58 -2.94 -24.04
N ALA A 180 -12.84 -3.28 -23.72
CA ALA A 180 -13.65 -4.18 -24.54
C ALA A 180 -14.13 -3.53 -25.84
N ARG A 181 -14.54 -2.26 -25.80
CA ARG A 181 -15.08 -1.50 -26.94
C ARG A 181 -14.02 -0.95 -27.89
N GLY A 182 -12.79 -0.73 -27.41
CA GLY A 182 -11.71 -0.20 -28.25
C GLY A 182 -11.52 -1.09 -29.47
N ARG A 183 -11.49 -0.54 -30.69
CA ARG A 183 -11.05 -1.32 -31.86
C ARG A 183 -9.63 -1.84 -31.59
N PRO A 184 -9.26 -3.06 -32.04
CA PRO A 184 -7.86 -3.45 -32.01
C PRO A 184 -7.08 -2.36 -32.75
N ALA A 185 -6.08 -1.78 -32.08
CA ALA A 185 -5.17 -0.88 -32.74
C ALA A 185 -4.66 -1.64 -33.98
N VAL A 186 -4.95 -1.11 -35.16
CA VAL A 186 -4.30 -1.57 -36.38
C VAL A 186 -2.83 -1.51 -36.06
N THR A 187 -2.18 -2.67 -36.12
CA THR A 187 -0.76 -2.83 -35.84
C THR A 187 -0.01 -1.73 -36.56
N ALA A 188 0.47 -0.74 -35.81
CA ALA A 188 1.46 0.20 -36.29
C ALA A 188 2.74 -0.63 -36.47
N LYS A 189 2.83 -1.26 -37.64
CA LYS A 189 4.08 -1.81 -38.15
C LYS A 189 5.08 -0.66 -38.11
N ASN A 190 6.15 -0.87 -37.34
CA ASN A 190 7.34 -0.02 -37.25
C ASN A 190 7.18 1.30 -36.49
N ALA A 191 6.92 1.21 -35.18
CA ALA A 191 7.58 2.12 -34.25
C ALA A 191 8.66 1.31 -33.52
N ALA A 192 9.89 1.36 -34.04
CA ALA A 192 11.04 0.85 -33.31
C ALA A 192 11.05 1.54 -31.94
N ARG A 193 10.78 0.79 -30.87
CA ARG A 193 11.04 1.23 -29.50
C ARG A 193 12.52 1.56 -29.43
N PRO A 194 12.93 2.83 -29.22
CA PRO A 194 14.30 3.06 -28.81
C PRO A 194 14.42 2.44 -27.42
N GLN A 195 15.20 1.36 -27.31
CA GLN A 195 15.75 0.95 -26.03
C GLN A 195 16.67 2.09 -25.57
N LEU A 196 16.14 3.01 -24.75
CA LEU A 196 17.00 3.91 -24.01
C LEU A 196 17.81 3.06 -23.04
N ARG A 197 19.15 3.15 -23.19
CA ARG A 197 20.11 2.55 -22.27
C ARG A 197 19.80 3.06 -20.85
N PRO A 198 19.95 2.22 -19.82
CA PRO A 198 19.83 2.68 -18.44
C PRO A 198 20.92 3.73 -18.21
N THR A 199 20.53 4.99 -18.06
CA THR A 199 21.38 5.98 -17.42
C THR A 199 21.32 5.69 -15.93
N ASP A 200 22.49 5.60 -15.32
CA ASP A 200 22.69 5.44 -13.88
C ASP A 200 22.07 6.63 -13.12
N GLU A 201 20.76 6.58 -12.87
CA GLU A 201 20.06 7.48 -11.95
C GLU A 201 19.50 6.63 -10.81
N GLN A 202 20.39 6.31 -9.87
CA GLN A 202 20.11 5.55 -8.64
C GLN A 202 19.28 6.32 -7.60
N ASP A 203 18.78 7.51 -7.93
CA ASP A 203 18.15 8.43 -6.96
C ASP A 203 16.63 8.58 -7.14
N LEU A 204 16.03 7.90 -8.13
CA LEU A 204 14.58 7.88 -8.32
C LEU A 204 14.03 6.47 -8.07
N PRO A 205 12.95 6.32 -7.27
CA PRO A 205 12.37 5.02 -7.00
C PRO A 205 11.94 4.36 -8.32
N SER A 206 12.39 3.13 -8.54
CA SER A 206 12.03 2.34 -9.71
C SER A 206 10.52 2.07 -9.70
N GLY A 207 9.79 2.59 -10.70
CA GLY A 207 8.35 2.36 -10.83
C GLY A 207 7.64 3.43 -11.66
N SER A 208 6.36 3.19 -11.98
CA SER A 208 5.51 4.22 -12.56
C SER A 208 5.21 5.27 -11.48
N THR A 209 5.81 6.45 -11.55
CA THR A 209 5.48 7.56 -10.66
C THR A 209 4.14 8.18 -11.08
N LEU A 210 3.56 9.02 -10.22
CA LEU A 210 2.35 9.79 -10.52
C LEU A 210 2.49 10.65 -11.80
N HIS A 211 3.73 10.95 -12.22
CA HIS A 211 4.08 11.76 -13.39
C HIS A 211 4.55 10.94 -14.60
N GLY A 212 4.48 9.60 -14.54
CA GLY A 212 4.99 8.71 -15.58
C GLY A 212 6.30 8.04 -15.20
N LYS A 213 7.06 7.58 -16.19
CA LYS A 213 8.35 6.93 -15.95
C LYS A 213 9.40 7.97 -15.54
N PRO A 214 10.27 7.69 -14.56
CA PRO A 214 11.44 8.53 -14.26
C PRO A 214 12.22 8.82 -15.54
N GLY A 215 12.52 10.11 -15.80
CA GLY A 215 13.22 10.56 -17.01
C GLY A 215 12.43 10.51 -18.33
N GLY A 216 11.16 10.08 -18.30
CA GLY A 216 10.29 10.05 -19.48
C GLY A 216 9.52 11.36 -19.66
N PRO A 217 9.31 11.82 -20.92
CA PRO A 217 8.44 12.96 -21.16
C PRO A 217 6.99 12.66 -20.71
N PRO A 218 6.24 13.66 -20.19
CA PRO A 218 4.86 13.46 -19.76
C PRO A 218 3.97 12.95 -20.91
N PRO A 219 3.01 12.06 -20.64
CA PRO A 219 2.24 11.34 -21.67
C PRO A 219 1.30 12.22 -22.53
N ALA A 220 1.26 13.52 -22.31
CA ALA A 220 0.41 14.47 -23.05
C ALA A 220 1.18 15.62 -23.73
N THR A 221 2.53 15.59 -23.74
CA THR A 221 3.32 16.70 -24.29
C THR A 221 3.80 16.41 -25.71
N ASP A 222 3.55 17.33 -26.64
CA ASP A 222 4.04 17.24 -28.02
C ASP A 222 5.57 17.36 -28.05
N MET A 223 6.24 16.30 -28.49
CA MET A 223 7.71 16.19 -28.58
C MET A 223 8.32 17.18 -29.58
N ASN A 224 7.51 17.82 -30.44
CA ASN A 224 8.00 18.88 -31.32
C ASN A 224 8.44 20.14 -30.57
N GLN A 225 7.99 20.35 -29.32
CA GLN A 225 8.36 21.52 -28.52
C GLN A 225 9.76 21.41 -27.89
N PHE A 226 10.35 20.21 -27.82
CA PHE A 226 11.67 19.98 -27.24
C PHE A 226 12.78 19.78 -28.28
N LYS A 227 12.61 20.30 -29.49
CA LYS A 227 13.71 20.39 -30.45
C LYS A 227 14.71 21.44 -29.97
N ILE A 228 15.72 20.99 -29.23
CA ILE A 228 16.92 21.78 -28.93
C ILE A 228 17.57 22.13 -30.27
N VAL A 229 17.42 23.40 -30.67
CA VAL A 229 18.15 23.94 -31.83
C VAL A 229 19.60 24.11 -31.38
N ILE A 230 20.46 23.17 -31.77
CA ILE A 230 21.90 23.32 -31.62
C ILE A 230 22.34 24.30 -32.73
N PRO A 231 22.78 25.53 -32.42
CA PRO A 231 23.35 26.39 -33.44
C PRO A 231 24.62 25.73 -33.96
N LYS A 232 24.71 25.51 -35.28
CA LYS A 232 25.97 25.12 -35.90
C LYS A 232 27.01 26.18 -35.56
N ARG A 233 28.13 25.78 -34.95
CA ARG A 233 29.34 26.62 -34.91
C ARG A 233 29.67 26.98 -36.36
N GLY A 234 29.79 28.28 -36.63
CA GLY A 234 30.26 28.77 -37.92
C GLY A 234 31.64 28.19 -38.20
N GLU A 235 31.88 27.84 -39.46
CA GLU A 235 33.21 27.46 -39.93
C GLU A 235 34.11 28.70 -39.87
N GLU A 236 35.13 28.65 -39.01
CA GLU A 236 36.38 29.41 -39.15
C GLU A 236 37.47 28.47 -39.65
#